data_AF-A0AB39ZJ97-F1
#
_entry.id   AF-A0AB39ZJ97-F1
#
_cell.length_a   1.000
_cell.length_b   1.000
_cell.length_c   1.000
_cell.angle_alpha   90.00
_cell.angle_beta   90.00
_cell.angle_gamma   90.00
#
_symmetry.space_group_name_H-M   'P 1'
#
loop_
_entity.id
_entity.type
_entity.pdbx_description
1 polymer ?
#
loop_
_entity_poly.entity_id
_entity_poly.type
_entity_poly.pdbx_seq_one_letter_code
_entity_poly.pdbx_strand_id
1 'polypeptide(L)'
;MSTQQQQMDYIERNLVYEIFKYFGSGVSLAGHRVECSNGLDGFMSALYTVELDLVVAERQRTEVVLVKFMKGTEEFREQSNSYIQFANEVFAYAEILPAYEHLLRTSHLASEVVTNWMPRCYFAKFGLVNGLGSGRESVLALKHLKGDGYQLGPRLILRRDQLEAMVGLIGPFHALGYATRILQPQVYARLRAGVLDMPFVSSSGKAGFDVLYRVAFDRFYEFYDRQREQLLQDSDAGLDAAIERLREKYFANPTHLLERIRTTSYADDQPDSYFATFQHGDYNRNNVLFHYGDDGQVDAIKTIDFQELRFSTTAIDLSFFMYMNTPSQEREEIFADLLGKYHKHMIEMLELVLHRNRDGLSDERVEQLLADYSFDRFEAHFKRYAFYGVMVCMHFMPWILGSEADCAELSRLFDTDMHGQACYQLSLEIGGDVANEEIFKTVRHAYKHGYMDEI
;
A
#
# COMPACT_ATOMS: atom_id res chain seq x y z
N MET A 1 -15.52 20.75 8.89
CA MET A 1 -14.10 20.54 8.52
C MET A 1 -13.23 21.45 9.39
N SER A 2 -12.02 21.01 9.75
CA SER A 2 -11.05 21.83 10.48
C SER A 2 -10.21 22.67 9.51
N THR A 3 -10.12 23.98 9.73
CA THR A 3 -9.17 24.85 9.03
C THR A 3 -7.73 24.57 9.46
N GLN A 4 -6.74 25.03 8.68
CA GLN A 4 -5.32 24.94 9.06
C GLN A 4 -5.06 25.55 10.45
N GLN A 5 -5.70 26.68 10.78
CA GLN A 5 -5.61 27.29 12.10
C GLN A 5 -6.22 26.40 13.19
N GLN A 6 -7.38 25.79 12.94
CA GLN A 6 -8.01 24.87 13.90
C GLN A 6 -7.16 23.61 14.13
N GLN A 7 -6.49 23.12 13.09
CA GLN A 7 -5.53 22.01 13.20
C GLN A 7 -4.33 22.41 14.05
N MET A 8 -3.77 23.62 13.84
CA MET A 8 -2.67 24.13 14.67
C MET A 8 -3.07 24.33 16.13
N ASP A 9 -4.20 25.00 16.37
CA ASP A 9 -4.74 25.21 17.72
C ASP A 9 -5.00 23.87 18.43
N TYR A 10 -5.51 22.87 17.70
CA TYR A 10 -5.72 21.54 18.24
C TYR A 10 -4.40 20.85 18.61
N ILE A 11 -3.39 20.94 17.74
CA ILE A 11 -2.07 20.36 18.01
C ILE A 11 -1.49 20.94 19.29
N GLU A 12 -1.40 22.27 19.38
CA GLU A 12 -0.78 22.97 20.52
C GLU A 12 -1.53 22.70 21.83
N ARG A 13 -2.86 22.73 21.81
CA ARG A 13 -3.67 22.68 23.03
C ARG A 13 -4.00 21.26 23.50
N ASN A 14 -3.97 20.28 22.60
CA ASN A 14 -4.43 18.92 22.90
C ASN A 14 -3.39 17.88 22.52
N LEU A 15 -3.01 17.82 21.24
CA LEU A 15 -2.25 16.68 20.71
C LEU A 15 -0.83 16.58 21.30
N VAL A 16 -0.14 17.71 21.51
CA VAL A 16 1.17 17.75 22.16
C VAL A 16 1.14 17.03 23.52
N TYR A 17 0.09 17.26 24.31
CA TYR A 17 -0.05 16.61 25.61
C TYR A 17 -0.40 15.13 25.48
N GLU A 18 -1.26 14.75 24.53
CA GLU A 18 -1.55 13.32 24.27
C GLU A 18 -0.31 12.55 23.82
N ILE A 19 0.51 13.13 22.94
CA ILE A 19 1.79 12.54 22.53
C ILE A 19 2.73 12.44 23.73
N PHE A 20 2.84 13.51 24.54
CA PHE A 20 3.74 13.54 25.70
C PHE A 20 3.43 12.44 26.72
N LYS A 21 2.15 12.10 26.95
CA LYS A 21 1.76 11.01 27.86
C LYS A 21 2.42 9.67 27.52
N TYR A 22 2.75 9.43 26.24
CA TYR A 22 3.41 8.21 25.80
C TYR A 22 4.75 7.96 26.52
N PHE A 23 5.49 9.02 26.88
CA PHE A 23 6.82 8.89 27.49
C PHE A 23 6.79 8.54 28.98
N GLY A 24 5.60 8.55 29.60
CA GLY A 24 5.41 8.16 30.99
C GLY A 24 5.85 9.22 32.00
N SER A 25 5.65 8.92 33.29
CA SER A 25 5.79 9.88 34.39
C SER A 25 7.24 10.27 34.73
N GLY A 26 8.24 9.56 34.20
CA GLY A 26 9.66 9.83 34.43
C GLY A 26 10.27 10.88 33.49
N VAL A 27 9.46 11.48 32.63
CA VAL A 27 9.88 12.43 31.59
C VAL A 27 9.13 13.74 31.81
N SER A 28 9.80 14.88 31.63
CA SER A 28 9.15 16.20 31.60
C SER A 28 9.27 16.83 30.23
N LEU A 29 8.28 17.64 29.86
CA LEU A 29 8.26 18.43 28.62
C LEU A 29 8.80 19.83 28.93
N ALA A 30 9.99 20.15 28.41
CA ALA A 30 10.63 21.47 28.57
C ALA A 30 10.09 22.50 27.56
N GLY A 31 9.70 22.05 26.38
CA GLY A 31 9.21 22.89 25.30
C GLY A 31 8.65 22.07 24.15
N HIS A 32 7.96 22.73 23.24
CA HIS A 32 7.55 22.13 21.97
C HIS A 32 7.53 23.18 20.87
N ARG A 33 7.65 22.71 19.63
CA ARG A 33 7.54 23.53 18.42
C ARG A 33 6.66 22.82 17.42
N VAL A 34 5.83 23.59 16.73
CA VAL A 34 4.93 23.06 15.70
C VAL A 34 5.16 23.83 14.42
N GLU A 35 5.36 23.10 13.32
CA GLU A 35 5.54 23.65 12.00
C GLU A 35 4.60 22.98 11.00
N CYS A 36 4.04 23.77 10.09
CA CYS A 36 3.38 23.21 8.92
C CYS A 36 4.43 22.71 7.93
N SER A 37 4.33 21.44 7.55
CA SER A 37 5.31 20.73 6.74
C SER A 37 4.73 20.28 5.40
N ASN A 38 3.75 21.01 4.87
CA ASN A 38 3.18 20.74 3.56
C ASN A 38 4.28 20.87 2.49
N GLY A 39 4.80 19.73 2.02
CA GLY A 39 5.66 19.64 0.84
C GLY A 39 4.84 19.62 -0.45
N LEU A 40 5.53 19.71 -1.59
CA LEU A 40 4.95 19.58 -2.93
C LEU A 40 4.29 18.21 -3.17
N ASP A 41 4.68 17.17 -2.40
CA ASP A 41 4.23 15.77 -2.57
C ASP A 41 3.05 15.37 -1.65
N GLY A 42 2.47 16.30 -0.89
CA GLY A 42 1.32 16.04 -0.01
C GLY A 42 -0.01 16.04 -0.76
N PHE A 43 -0.21 15.11 -1.70
CA PHE A 43 -1.41 15.06 -2.55
C PHE A 43 -2.72 15.09 -1.73
N MET A 44 -2.83 14.23 -0.71
CA MET A 44 -4.08 14.01 0.03
C MET A 44 -4.11 14.54 1.47
N SER A 45 -2.98 15.01 2.00
CA SER A 45 -2.80 15.25 3.45
C SER A 45 -2.31 16.64 3.79
N ALA A 46 -2.78 17.17 4.91
CA ALA A 46 -2.14 18.30 5.59
C ALA A 46 -1.15 17.75 6.63
N LEU A 47 0.13 18.10 6.48
CA LEU A 47 1.23 17.57 7.28
C LEU A 47 1.82 18.64 8.20
N TYR A 48 2.14 18.23 9.42
CA TYR A 48 2.76 19.07 10.43
C TYR A 48 3.90 18.32 11.11
N THR A 49 4.97 19.02 11.44
CA THR A 49 6.04 18.50 12.28
C THR A 49 5.91 19.09 13.67
N VAL A 50 5.87 18.21 14.67
CA VAL A 50 5.87 18.56 16.10
C VAL A 50 7.18 18.10 16.70
N GLU A 51 7.96 19.04 17.21
CA GLU A 51 9.17 18.76 17.98
C GLU A 51 8.85 18.89 19.47
N LEU A 52 9.20 17.86 20.26
CA LEU A 52 9.04 17.83 21.70
C LEU A 52 10.41 17.83 22.36
N ASP A 53 10.71 18.84 23.17
CA ASP A 53 11.91 18.88 23.99
C ASP A 53 11.65 18.20 25.33
N LEU A 54 12.12 16.98 25.45
CA LEU A 54 11.92 16.10 26.60
C LEU A 54 13.15 16.14 27.52
N VAL A 55 12.92 16.03 28.83
CA VAL A 55 13.99 15.83 29.82
C VAL A 55 13.78 14.47 30.47
N VAL A 56 14.75 13.58 30.29
CA VAL A 56 14.77 12.22 30.84
C VAL A 56 16.00 12.09 31.72
N ALA A 57 15.82 11.91 33.04
CA ALA A 57 16.92 11.80 33.99
C ALA A 57 17.98 12.93 33.81
N GLU A 58 17.51 14.18 33.80
CA GLU A 58 18.31 15.41 33.58
C GLU A 58 18.98 15.54 32.21
N ARG A 59 18.76 14.61 31.28
CA ARG A 59 19.27 14.71 29.90
C ARG A 59 18.18 15.22 28.97
N GLN A 60 18.52 16.21 28.14
CA GLN A 60 17.64 16.68 27.08
C GLN A 60 17.62 15.68 25.91
N ARG A 61 16.43 15.47 25.36
CA ARG A 61 16.18 14.67 24.17
C ARG A 61 15.07 15.33 23.37
N THR A 62 15.25 15.49 22.07
CA THR A 62 14.18 15.93 21.17
C THR A 62 13.51 14.72 20.53
N GLU A 63 12.18 14.68 20.55
CA GLU A 63 11.39 13.74 19.74
C GLU A 63 10.68 14.51 18.62
N VAL A 64 10.82 14.02 17.39
CA VAL A 64 10.18 14.61 16.21
C VAL A 64 9.01 13.73 15.77
N VAL A 65 7.85 14.33 15.61
CA VAL A 65 6.58 13.66 15.32
C VAL A 65 5.95 14.29 14.08
N LEU A 66 5.58 13.45 13.12
CA LEU A 66 4.78 13.82 11.96
C LEU A 66 3.29 13.69 12.31
N VAL A 67 2.52 14.75 12.13
CA VAL A 67 1.07 14.76 12.32
C VAL A 67 0.38 14.94 10.97
N LYS A 68 -0.56 14.05 10.67
CA LYS A 68 -1.30 13.95 9.41
C LYS A 68 -2.79 14.18 9.66
N PHE A 69 -3.38 15.10 8.88
CA PHE A 69 -4.82 15.37 8.79
C PHE A 69 -5.31 15.26 7.34
N MET A 70 -6.63 15.16 7.14
CA MET A 70 -7.20 15.24 5.79
C MET A 70 -7.05 16.65 5.21
N LYS A 71 -6.71 16.74 3.92
CA LYS A 71 -6.69 18.00 3.15
C LYS A 71 -8.05 18.27 2.49
N GLY A 72 -8.22 19.48 1.97
CA GLY A 72 -9.31 19.81 1.03
C GLY A 72 -10.66 20.11 1.67
N THR A 73 -11.60 20.53 0.83
CA THR A 73 -13.01 20.75 1.18
C THR A 73 -13.73 19.42 1.44
N GLU A 74 -14.93 19.48 2.04
CA GLU A 74 -15.76 18.29 2.22
C GLU A 74 -16.09 17.61 0.88
N GLU A 75 -16.44 18.42 -0.12
CA GLU A 75 -16.67 17.95 -1.49
C GLU A 75 -15.44 17.25 -2.09
N PHE A 76 -14.25 17.85 -1.95
CA PHE A 76 -13.00 17.22 -2.39
C PHE A 76 -12.77 15.87 -1.68
N ARG A 77 -12.98 15.83 -0.36
CA ARG A 77 -12.79 14.61 0.45
C ARG A 77 -13.77 13.50 0.09
N GLU A 78 -15.00 13.84 -0.30
CA GLU A 78 -15.98 12.86 -0.81
C GLU A 78 -15.58 12.34 -2.18
N GLN A 79 -15.21 13.22 -3.12
CA GLN A 79 -14.84 12.84 -4.50
C GLN A 79 -13.54 12.01 -4.56
N SER A 80 -12.61 12.28 -3.64
CA SER A 80 -11.30 11.62 -3.57
C SER A 80 -11.26 10.41 -2.63
N ASN A 81 -12.39 10.01 -2.04
CA ASN A 81 -12.47 8.94 -1.02
C ASN A 81 -11.61 9.17 0.23
N SER A 82 -11.20 10.42 0.53
CA SER A 82 -10.36 10.75 1.69
C SER A 82 -10.94 10.20 3.01
N TYR A 83 -12.26 10.25 3.20
CA TYR A 83 -12.87 9.72 4.41
C TYR A 83 -12.66 8.21 4.59
N ILE A 84 -12.67 7.44 3.50
CA ILE A 84 -12.41 6.00 3.53
C ILE A 84 -10.93 5.76 3.77
N GLN A 85 -10.07 6.44 3.00
CA GLN A 85 -8.63 6.30 3.07
C GLN A 85 -8.08 6.55 4.48
N PHE A 86 -8.44 7.69 5.07
CA PHE A 86 -7.94 8.05 6.39
C PHE A 86 -8.60 7.26 7.54
N ALA A 87 -9.84 6.80 7.37
CA ALA A 87 -10.46 5.89 8.33
C ALA A 87 -9.72 4.55 8.36
N ASN A 88 -9.41 4.00 7.18
CA ASN A 88 -8.66 2.76 7.04
C ASN A 88 -7.22 2.91 7.53
N GLU A 89 -6.53 4.01 7.21
CA GLU A 89 -5.18 4.28 7.71
C GLU A 89 -5.16 4.32 9.25
N VAL A 90 -6.08 5.07 9.87
CA VAL A 90 -6.21 5.10 11.34
C VAL A 90 -6.53 3.70 11.88
N PHE A 91 -7.39 2.95 11.22
CA PHE A 91 -7.77 1.60 11.65
C PHE A 91 -6.60 0.61 11.64
N ALA A 92 -5.68 0.74 10.67
CA ALA A 92 -4.45 -0.05 10.66
C ALA A 92 -3.64 0.16 11.95
N TYR A 93 -3.36 1.43 12.30
CA TYR A 93 -2.60 1.80 13.48
C TYR A 93 -3.32 1.55 14.81
N ALA A 94 -4.64 1.76 14.86
CA ALA A 94 -5.41 1.68 16.09
C ALA A 94 -5.92 0.27 16.43
N GLU A 95 -6.12 -0.60 15.42
CA GLU A 95 -6.80 -1.89 15.63
C GLU A 95 -6.05 -3.09 15.05
N ILE A 96 -5.58 -3.03 13.79
CA ILE A 96 -4.93 -4.20 13.15
C ILE A 96 -3.56 -4.48 13.79
N LEU A 97 -2.70 -3.47 13.86
CA LEU A 97 -1.35 -3.63 14.39
C LEU A 97 -1.36 -4.04 15.88
N PRO A 98 -2.18 -3.42 16.76
CA PRO A 98 -2.33 -3.88 18.13
C PRO A 98 -2.88 -5.31 18.25
N ALA A 99 -3.75 -5.75 17.34
CA ALA A 99 -4.24 -7.12 17.33
C ALA A 99 -3.15 -8.13 16.95
N TYR A 100 -2.30 -7.80 15.98
CA TYR A 100 -1.13 -8.59 15.61
C TYR A 100 -0.11 -8.68 16.74
N GLU A 101 0.18 -7.56 17.41
CA GLU A 101 1.02 -7.58 18.61
C GLU A 101 0.42 -8.43 19.73
N HIS A 102 -0.90 -8.32 19.94
CA HIS A 102 -1.59 -9.12 20.95
C HIS A 102 -1.50 -10.61 20.64
N LEU A 103 -1.72 -11.01 19.39
CA LEU A 103 -1.54 -12.38 18.92
C LEU A 103 -0.12 -12.90 19.20
N LEU A 104 0.91 -12.12 18.87
CA LEU A 104 2.29 -12.51 19.15
C LEU A 104 2.56 -12.64 20.66
N ARG A 105 2.09 -11.69 21.47
CA ARG A 105 2.26 -11.75 22.94
C ARG A 105 1.57 -12.96 23.56
N THR A 106 0.34 -13.26 23.16
CA THR A 106 -0.38 -14.45 23.66
C THR A 106 0.22 -15.75 23.14
N SER A 107 0.92 -15.70 22.01
CA SER A 107 1.74 -16.81 21.49
C SER A 107 3.14 -16.87 22.11
N HIS A 108 3.46 -16.05 23.12
CA HIS A 108 4.79 -15.96 23.74
C HIS A 108 5.92 -15.66 22.74
N LEU A 109 5.63 -14.84 21.73
CA LEU A 109 6.56 -14.36 20.72
C LEU A 109 6.86 -12.86 20.92
N ALA A 110 7.99 -12.43 20.38
CA ALA A 110 8.41 -11.03 20.41
C ALA A 110 7.46 -10.17 19.57
N SER A 111 6.67 -9.31 20.22
CA SER A 111 5.78 -8.36 19.53
C SER A 111 6.53 -7.20 18.88
N GLU A 112 7.81 -7.02 19.21
CA GLU A 112 8.69 -6.01 18.64
C GLU A 112 8.83 -6.14 17.12
N VAL A 113 8.61 -7.34 16.57
CA VAL A 113 8.57 -7.56 15.12
C VAL A 113 7.52 -6.64 14.48
N VAL A 114 6.31 -6.56 15.06
CA VAL A 114 5.23 -5.71 14.54
C VAL A 114 5.55 -4.24 14.75
N THR A 115 6.00 -3.84 15.95
CA THR A 115 6.30 -2.43 16.22
C THR A 115 7.47 -1.89 15.41
N ASN A 116 8.31 -2.78 14.88
CA ASN A 116 9.41 -2.42 13.99
C ASN A 116 9.00 -2.26 12.53
N TRP A 117 7.86 -2.77 12.08
CA TRP A 117 7.42 -2.61 10.68
C TRP A 117 6.94 -1.21 10.34
N MET A 118 6.49 -0.42 11.31
CA MET A 118 5.94 0.92 11.10
C MET A 118 6.69 1.96 11.94
N PRO A 119 6.53 3.26 11.64
CA PRO A 119 6.81 4.28 12.63
C PRO A 119 5.94 4.07 13.87
N ARG A 120 6.48 4.45 15.03
CA ARG A 120 5.71 4.46 16.26
C ARG A 120 4.52 5.40 16.11
N CYS A 121 3.33 4.89 16.42
CA CYS A 121 2.11 5.69 16.50
C CYS A 121 1.91 6.21 17.92
N TYR A 122 1.84 7.53 18.09
CA TYR A 122 1.53 8.17 19.37
C TYR A 122 0.04 8.46 19.52
N PHE A 123 -0.65 8.70 18.40
CA PHE A 123 -2.08 9.00 18.39
C PHE A 123 -2.69 8.62 17.04
N ALA A 124 -3.83 7.94 17.04
CA ALA A 124 -4.59 7.61 15.85
C ALA A 124 -6.08 7.71 16.16
N LYS A 125 -6.78 8.63 15.50
CA LYS A 125 -8.22 8.80 15.68
C LYS A 125 -8.90 9.29 14.40
N PHE A 126 -10.06 8.72 14.11
CA PHE A 126 -10.93 9.14 13.03
C PHE A 126 -12.35 9.39 13.56
N GLY A 127 -13.06 10.35 12.97
CA GLY A 127 -14.44 10.69 13.32
C GLY A 127 -14.54 12.07 13.97
N LEU A 128 -15.44 12.23 14.95
CA LEU A 128 -15.56 13.49 15.67
C LEU A 128 -14.44 13.61 16.71
N VAL A 129 -13.60 14.63 16.56
CA VAL A 129 -12.46 14.90 17.43
C VAL A 129 -12.74 16.16 18.24
N ASN A 130 -12.94 16.00 19.55
CA ASN A 130 -13.18 17.11 20.47
C ASN A 130 -12.04 18.14 20.37
N GLY A 131 -12.40 19.41 20.22
CA GLY A 131 -11.42 20.50 20.05
C GLY A 131 -10.95 20.70 18.61
N LEU A 132 -11.42 19.90 17.64
CA LEU A 132 -11.04 19.99 16.24
C LEU A 132 -12.29 20.06 15.33
N GLY A 133 -12.76 21.29 15.08
CA GLY A 133 -13.90 21.55 14.21
C GLY A 133 -15.19 20.80 14.63
N SER A 134 -16.17 20.76 13.72
CA SER A 134 -17.47 20.09 13.93
C SER A 134 -17.71 18.91 12.99
N GLY A 135 -16.81 18.65 12.03
CA GLY A 135 -16.92 17.58 11.05
C GLY A 135 -16.10 16.35 11.42
N ARG A 136 -16.28 15.27 10.66
CA ARG A 136 -15.39 14.11 10.74
C ARG A 136 -13.98 14.51 10.33
N GLU A 137 -13.01 14.09 11.12
CA GLU A 137 -11.61 14.39 10.89
C GLU A 137 -10.72 13.20 11.26
N SER A 138 -9.49 13.19 10.72
CA SER A 138 -8.45 12.22 11.05
C SER A 138 -7.31 12.93 11.77
N VAL A 139 -6.81 12.34 12.83
CA VAL A 139 -5.59 12.78 13.50
C VAL A 139 -4.69 11.57 13.66
N LEU A 140 -3.58 11.58 12.93
CA LEU A 140 -2.57 10.53 13.02
C LEU A 140 -1.23 11.17 13.35
N ALA A 141 -0.63 10.79 14.48
CA ALA A 141 0.66 11.28 14.96
C ALA A 141 1.66 10.13 15.01
N LEU A 142 2.65 10.16 14.13
CA LEU A 142 3.64 9.12 13.92
C LEU A 142 5.05 9.65 14.20
N LYS A 143 5.97 8.79 14.63
CA LYS A 143 7.39 9.17 14.75
C LYS A 143 7.93 9.59 13.38
N HIS A 144 8.62 10.72 13.34
CA HIS A 144 9.31 11.17 12.13
C HIS A 144 10.64 10.44 11.98
N LEU A 145 10.76 9.56 10.98
CA LEU A 145 11.88 8.61 10.87
C LEU A 145 13.15 9.18 10.23
N LYS A 146 13.11 10.36 9.61
CA LYS A 146 14.31 10.97 8.98
C LYS A 146 15.48 11.16 9.96
N GLY A 147 15.19 11.49 11.22
CA GLY A 147 16.21 11.62 12.27
C GLY A 147 16.82 10.28 12.69
N ASP A 148 16.15 9.17 12.39
CA ASP A 148 16.62 7.81 12.65
C ASP A 148 17.37 7.22 11.44
N GLY A 149 17.72 8.02 10.43
CA GLY A 149 18.48 7.57 9.25
C GLY A 149 17.67 6.85 8.17
N TYR A 150 16.33 6.76 8.31
CA TYR A 150 15.47 6.17 7.30
C TYR A 150 15.23 7.14 6.13
N GLN A 151 15.24 6.60 4.92
CA GLN A 151 15.02 7.35 3.67
C GLN A 151 14.17 6.56 2.67
N LEU A 152 13.43 7.27 1.81
CA LEU A 152 12.63 6.65 0.74
C LEU A 152 13.51 5.94 -0.29
N GLY A 153 12.94 4.93 -0.95
CA GLY A 153 13.61 4.22 -2.05
C GLY A 153 13.82 5.12 -3.30
N PRO A 154 14.83 4.81 -4.13
CA PRO A 154 15.09 5.54 -5.38
C PRO A 154 13.91 5.47 -6.37
N ARG A 155 13.69 6.52 -7.17
CA ARG A 155 12.47 6.67 -8.02
C ARG A 155 12.26 5.60 -9.09
N LEU A 156 13.31 4.98 -9.64
CA LEU A 156 13.17 4.16 -10.85
C LEU A 156 13.16 2.66 -10.56
N ILE A 157 14.24 2.15 -9.97
CA ILE A 157 14.48 0.72 -9.79
C ILE A 157 15.05 0.51 -8.39
N LEU A 158 14.52 -0.50 -7.69
CA LEU A 158 15.08 -0.93 -6.42
C LEU A 158 16.19 -1.95 -6.64
N ARG A 159 17.20 -1.90 -5.77
CA ARG A 159 18.24 -2.92 -5.67
C ARG A 159 17.67 -4.22 -5.11
N ARG A 160 18.43 -5.29 -5.30
CA ARG A 160 18.04 -6.63 -4.83
C ARG A 160 17.84 -6.69 -3.31
N ASP A 161 18.74 -6.12 -2.52
CA ASP A 161 18.63 -6.05 -1.05
C ASP A 161 17.36 -5.30 -0.59
N GLN A 162 16.99 -4.22 -1.29
CA GLN A 162 15.76 -3.46 -1.03
C GLN A 162 14.50 -4.29 -1.32
N LEU A 163 14.44 -4.95 -2.48
CA LEU A 163 13.32 -5.81 -2.87
C LEU A 163 13.16 -6.99 -1.91
N GLU A 164 14.28 -7.60 -1.50
CA GLU A 164 14.30 -8.71 -0.53
C GLU A 164 13.82 -8.25 0.86
N ALA A 165 14.25 -7.08 1.32
CA ALA A 165 13.77 -6.50 2.57
C ALA A 165 12.25 -6.26 2.54
N MET A 166 11.71 -5.79 1.41
CA MET A 166 10.27 -5.58 1.24
C MET A 166 9.47 -6.89 1.38
N VAL A 167 9.87 -7.97 0.70
CA VAL A 167 9.21 -9.27 0.86
C VAL A 167 9.38 -9.85 2.28
N GLY A 168 10.51 -9.58 2.91
CA GLY A 168 10.81 -9.96 4.30
C GLY A 168 9.91 -9.28 5.34
N LEU A 169 9.36 -8.10 5.05
CA LEU A 169 8.37 -7.42 5.91
C LEU A 169 6.94 -7.84 5.57
N ILE A 170 6.55 -7.77 4.29
CA ILE A 170 5.15 -7.96 3.90
C ILE A 170 4.69 -9.42 4.04
N GLY A 171 5.59 -10.40 3.89
CA GLY A 171 5.31 -11.82 4.12
C GLY A 171 4.80 -12.10 5.54
N PRO A 172 5.58 -11.78 6.58
CA PRO A 172 5.15 -11.89 7.97
C PRO A 172 3.90 -11.06 8.30
N PHE A 173 3.75 -9.86 7.73
CA PHE A 173 2.54 -9.05 7.91
C PHE A 173 1.28 -9.77 7.43
N HIS A 174 1.31 -10.36 6.22
CA HIS A 174 0.21 -11.17 5.70
C HIS A 174 -0.02 -12.44 6.53
N ALA A 175 1.06 -13.11 6.96
CA ALA A 175 1.00 -14.30 7.79
C ALA A 175 0.27 -14.06 9.12
N LEU A 176 0.46 -12.90 9.76
CA LEU A 176 -0.26 -12.57 10.98
C LEU A 176 -1.77 -12.42 10.75
N GLY A 177 -2.20 -11.91 9.60
CA GLY A 177 -3.63 -11.89 9.26
C GLY A 177 -4.22 -13.29 9.09
N TYR A 178 -3.48 -14.21 8.46
CA TYR A 178 -3.86 -15.63 8.38
C TYR A 178 -3.92 -16.27 9.77
N ALA A 179 -2.90 -16.03 10.60
CA ALA A 179 -2.84 -16.56 11.96
C ALA A 179 -3.96 -16.01 12.85
N THR A 180 -4.29 -14.71 12.76
CA THR A 180 -5.45 -14.13 13.47
C THR A 180 -6.74 -14.81 13.05
N ARG A 181 -6.93 -15.11 11.76
CA ARG A 181 -8.12 -15.85 11.29
C ARG A 181 -8.21 -17.24 11.90
N ILE A 182 -7.09 -17.97 11.95
CA ILE A 182 -7.03 -19.35 12.45
C ILE A 182 -7.21 -19.41 13.97
N LEU A 183 -6.47 -18.57 14.71
CA LEU A 183 -6.34 -18.67 16.16
C LEU A 183 -7.31 -17.75 16.92
N GLN A 184 -7.74 -16.65 16.31
CA GLN A 184 -8.59 -15.64 16.94
C GLN A 184 -9.74 -15.20 16.01
N PRO A 185 -10.62 -16.13 15.57
CA PRO A 185 -11.62 -15.86 14.54
C PRO A 185 -12.59 -14.71 14.87
N GLN A 186 -12.89 -14.49 16.16
CA GLN A 186 -13.72 -13.35 16.60
C GLN A 186 -13.00 -12.01 16.44
N VAL A 187 -11.69 -11.96 16.72
CA VAL A 187 -10.86 -10.77 16.48
C VAL A 187 -10.76 -10.52 14.98
N TYR A 188 -10.51 -11.57 14.19
CA TYR A 188 -10.49 -11.49 12.74
C TYR A 188 -11.81 -10.94 12.16
N ALA A 189 -12.97 -11.45 12.60
CA ALA A 189 -14.27 -10.97 12.14
C ALA A 189 -14.49 -9.49 12.48
N ARG A 190 -14.11 -9.07 13.70
CA ARG A 190 -14.15 -7.66 14.11
C ARG A 190 -13.25 -6.78 13.24
N LEU A 191 -12.01 -7.22 12.98
CA LEU A 191 -11.08 -6.49 12.13
C LEU A 191 -11.62 -6.39 10.69
N ARG A 192 -12.13 -7.49 10.13
CA ARG A 192 -12.70 -7.54 8.78
C ARG A 192 -13.89 -6.59 8.62
N ALA A 193 -14.75 -6.49 9.64
CA ALA A 193 -15.89 -5.60 9.66
C ALA A 193 -15.52 -4.12 9.84
N GLY A 194 -14.35 -3.82 10.41
CA GLY A 194 -13.86 -2.46 10.62
C GLY A 194 -13.14 -1.86 9.40
N VAL A 195 -12.61 -2.68 8.50
CA VAL A 195 -12.04 -2.21 7.22
C VAL A 195 -13.16 -1.76 6.30
N LEU A 196 -13.14 -0.49 5.92
CA LEU A 196 -14.06 0.05 4.94
C LEU A 196 -13.68 -0.41 3.54
N ASP A 197 -14.67 -0.89 2.78
CA ASP A 197 -14.46 -1.28 1.39
C ASP A 197 -14.09 -0.06 0.55
N MET A 198 -13.08 -0.24 -0.30
CA MET A 198 -12.64 0.79 -1.23
C MET A 198 -12.79 0.28 -2.68
N PRO A 199 -13.97 0.45 -3.29
CA PRO A 199 -14.20 -0.06 -4.64
C PRO A 199 -13.34 0.68 -5.66
N PHE A 200 -12.92 -0.03 -6.71
CA PHE A 200 -12.28 0.61 -7.86
C PHE A 200 -13.28 1.23 -8.83
N VAL A 201 -14.54 0.78 -8.76
CA VAL A 201 -15.64 1.27 -9.58
C VAL A 201 -16.42 2.36 -8.85
N SER A 202 -16.95 3.32 -9.60
CA SER A 202 -17.89 4.31 -9.09
C SER A 202 -19.23 4.22 -9.82
N SER A 203 -20.31 4.57 -9.13
CA SER A 203 -21.65 4.62 -9.75
C SER A 203 -21.78 5.71 -10.81
N SER A 204 -20.92 6.73 -10.77
CA SER A 204 -20.92 7.83 -11.74
C SER A 204 -20.09 7.55 -12.99
N GLY A 205 -19.16 6.58 -12.94
CA GLY A 205 -18.13 6.35 -13.95
C GLY A 205 -17.16 7.53 -14.10
N LYS A 206 -17.10 8.41 -13.10
CA LYS A 206 -16.34 9.67 -13.11
C LYS A 206 -15.43 9.82 -11.89
N ALA A 207 -15.22 8.77 -11.10
CA ALA A 207 -14.26 8.85 -10.01
C ALA A 207 -12.82 8.89 -10.54
N GLY A 208 -11.87 9.23 -9.67
CA GLY A 208 -10.45 9.30 -10.03
C GLY A 208 -9.96 8.04 -10.75
N PHE A 209 -10.24 6.84 -10.22
CA PHE A 209 -9.85 5.59 -10.88
C PHE A 209 -10.46 5.44 -12.29
N ASP A 210 -11.71 5.85 -12.51
CA ASP A 210 -12.33 5.74 -13.83
C ASP A 210 -11.59 6.61 -14.86
N VAL A 211 -11.20 7.83 -14.47
CA VAL A 211 -10.40 8.74 -15.33
C VAL A 211 -9.01 8.14 -15.59
N LEU A 212 -8.32 7.72 -14.53
CA LEU A 212 -6.94 7.24 -14.62
C LEU A 212 -6.82 5.99 -15.50
N TYR A 213 -7.72 5.02 -15.31
CA TYR A 213 -7.67 3.77 -16.05
C TYR A 213 -8.30 3.86 -17.44
N ARG A 214 -9.23 4.80 -17.68
CA ARG A 214 -9.69 5.14 -19.02
C ARG A 214 -8.52 5.59 -19.89
N VAL A 215 -7.77 6.59 -19.43
CA VAL A 215 -6.62 7.11 -20.19
C VAL A 215 -5.52 6.07 -20.34
N ALA A 216 -5.29 5.25 -19.30
CA ALA A 216 -4.29 4.18 -19.37
C ALA A 216 -4.61 3.18 -20.49
N PHE A 217 -5.88 2.81 -20.66
CA PHE A 217 -6.31 1.92 -21.74
C PHE A 217 -6.25 2.60 -23.10
N ASP A 218 -6.74 3.83 -23.22
CA ASP A 218 -6.70 4.56 -24.49
C ASP A 218 -5.27 4.68 -25.01
N ARG A 219 -4.34 5.11 -24.15
CA ARG A 219 -2.92 5.22 -24.48
C ARG A 219 -2.30 3.88 -24.87
N PHE A 220 -2.54 2.83 -24.07
CA PHE A 220 -1.96 1.51 -24.33
C PHE A 220 -2.44 0.94 -25.68
N TYR A 221 -3.73 1.00 -25.95
CA TYR A 221 -4.29 0.43 -27.17
C TYR A 221 -4.00 1.28 -28.42
N GLU A 222 -3.96 2.61 -28.32
CA GLU A 222 -3.49 3.46 -29.42
C GLU A 222 -2.05 3.13 -29.81
N PHE A 223 -1.16 3.01 -28.82
CA PHE A 223 0.22 2.58 -29.04
C PHE A 223 0.29 1.17 -29.63
N TYR A 224 -0.44 0.22 -29.05
CA TYR A 224 -0.46 -1.17 -29.49
C TYR A 224 -0.91 -1.28 -30.95
N ASP A 225 -2.01 -0.62 -31.32
CA ASP A 225 -2.54 -0.66 -32.68
C ASP A 225 -1.57 -0.05 -33.69
N ARG A 226 -0.92 1.07 -33.32
CA ARG A 226 0.09 1.73 -34.18
C ARG A 226 1.34 0.87 -34.39
N GLN A 227 1.78 0.14 -33.36
CA GLN A 227 3.06 -0.57 -33.35
C GLN A 227 2.91 -2.09 -33.44
N ARG A 228 1.70 -2.63 -33.63
CA ARG A 228 1.37 -4.06 -33.54
C ARG A 228 2.31 -4.95 -34.35
N GLU A 229 2.59 -4.59 -35.60
CA GLU A 229 3.47 -5.33 -36.50
C GLU A 229 4.94 -5.34 -36.04
N GLN A 230 5.37 -4.32 -35.31
CA GLN A 230 6.74 -4.21 -34.78
C GLN A 230 6.88 -4.88 -33.41
N LEU A 231 5.82 -4.83 -32.61
CA LEU A 231 5.80 -5.38 -31.25
C LEU A 231 5.68 -6.90 -31.22
N LEU A 232 4.99 -7.50 -32.18
CA LEU A 232 4.69 -8.93 -32.21
C LEU A 232 5.65 -9.69 -33.13
N GLN A 233 6.08 -10.86 -32.67
CA GLN A 233 6.76 -11.87 -33.50
C GLN A 233 5.75 -12.90 -34.00
N ASP A 234 6.11 -13.69 -35.02
CA ASP A 234 5.23 -14.75 -35.57
C ASP A 234 4.74 -15.75 -34.49
N SER A 235 5.54 -15.95 -33.43
CA SER A 235 5.19 -16.81 -32.30
C SER A 235 4.23 -16.16 -31.27
N ASP A 236 3.95 -14.86 -31.38
CA ASP A 236 3.19 -14.10 -30.39
C ASP A 236 1.67 -14.09 -30.65
N ALA A 237 1.15 -14.97 -31.52
CA ALA A 237 -0.28 -15.07 -31.81
C ALA A 237 -1.15 -15.26 -30.55
N GLY A 238 -0.65 -15.99 -29.55
CA GLY A 238 -1.34 -16.17 -28.28
C GLY A 238 -1.34 -14.93 -27.38
N LEU A 239 -0.25 -14.12 -27.42
CA LEU A 239 -0.16 -12.84 -26.72
C LEU A 239 -1.13 -11.84 -27.33
N ASP A 240 -1.15 -11.75 -28.66
CA ASP A 240 -2.07 -10.90 -29.41
C ASP A 240 -3.54 -11.22 -29.06
N ALA A 241 -3.91 -12.50 -29.09
CA ALA A 241 -5.23 -12.94 -28.69
C ALA A 241 -5.55 -12.62 -27.23
N ALA A 242 -4.56 -12.66 -26.31
CA ALA A 242 -4.77 -12.30 -24.91
C ALA A 242 -5.01 -10.79 -24.71
N ILE A 243 -4.27 -9.96 -25.44
CA ILE A 243 -4.47 -8.50 -25.45
C ILE A 243 -5.86 -8.15 -26.00
N GLU A 244 -6.29 -8.80 -27.09
CA GLU A 244 -7.62 -8.55 -27.64
C GLU A 244 -8.76 -9.05 -26.73
N ARG A 245 -8.58 -10.15 -26.00
CA ARG A 245 -9.55 -10.57 -24.96
C ARG A 245 -9.67 -9.55 -23.82
N LEU A 246 -8.54 -8.99 -23.36
CA LEU A 246 -8.54 -7.90 -22.39
C LEU A 246 -9.30 -6.69 -22.94
N ARG A 247 -9.09 -6.35 -24.23
CA ARG A 247 -9.79 -5.25 -24.91
C ARG A 247 -11.30 -5.50 -24.95
N GLU A 248 -11.72 -6.66 -25.46
CA GLU A 248 -13.13 -7.02 -25.61
C GLU A 248 -13.88 -6.92 -24.29
N LYS A 249 -13.28 -7.41 -23.20
CA LYS A 249 -13.95 -7.52 -21.90
C LYS A 249 -13.90 -6.24 -21.07
N TYR A 250 -12.78 -5.51 -21.10
CA TYR A 250 -12.53 -4.43 -20.15
C TYR A 250 -12.23 -3.08 -20.80
N PHE A 251 -12.13 -2.98 -22.13
CA PHE A 251 -11.82 -1.70 -22.76
C PHE A 251 -12.82 -0.62 -22.40
N ALA A 252 -14.12 -0.91 -22.40
CA ALA A 252 -15.13 0.09 -22.06
C ALA A 252 -15.07 0.54 -20.59
N ASN A 253 -14.80 -0.39 -19.67
CA ASN A 253 -14.79 -0.13 -18.23
C ASN A 253 -13.58 -0.80 -17.55
N PRO A 254 -12.37 -0.24 -17.67
CA PRO A 254 -11.14 -0.86 -17.17
C PRO A 254 -11.15 -1.13 -15.65
N THR A 255 -11.80 -0.25 -14.87
CA THR A 255 -11.90 -0.36 -13.41
C THR A 255 -12.65 -1.62 -12.94
N HIS A 256 -13.48 -2.22 -13.80
CA HIS A 256 -14.19 -3.46 -13.49
C HIS A 256 -13.23 -4.66 -13.35
N LEU A 257 -12.07 -4.65 -14.00
CA LEU A 257 -11.07 -5.71 -13.82
C LEU A 257 -10.46 -5.64 -12.42
N LEU A 258 -10.08 -4.43 -11.97
CA LEU A 258 -9.55 -4.21 -10.62
C LEU A 258 -10.59 -4.56 -9.56
N GLU A 259 -11.84 -4.17 -9.76
CA GLU A 259 -12.93 -4.49 -8.84
C GLU A 259 -13.23 -5.99 -8.79
N ARG A 260 -13.16 -6.68 -9.93
CA ARG A 260 -13.26 -8.14 -9.97
C ARG A 260 -12.11 -8.79 -9.19
N ILE A 261 -10.86 -8.37 -9.40
CA ILE A 261 -9.72 -8.88 -8.63
C ILE A 261 -9.95 -8.69 -7.13
N ARG A 262 -10.38 -7.47 -6.74
CA ARG A 262 -10.66 -7.15 -5.34
C ARG A 262 -11.71 -8.08 -4.75
N THR A 263 -12.88 -8.17 -5.37
CA THR A 263 -14.07 -8.82 -4.80
C THR A 263 -14.06 -10.33 -4.93
N THR A 264 -13.59 -10.87 -6.05
CA THR A 264 -13.58 -12.32 -6.27
C THR A 264 -12.46 -13.03 -5.52
N SER A 265 -11.45 -12.32 -5.02
CA SER A 265 -10.38 -12.98 -4.22
C SER A 265 -10.83 -13.52 -2.87
N TYR A 266 -11.94 -13.03 -2.33
CA TYR A 266 -12.46 -13.42 -1.01
C TYR A 266 -13.92 -13.88 -1.03
N ALA A 267 -14.48 -14.15 -2.22
CA ALA A 267 -15.84 -14.65 -2.33
C ALA A 267 -15.98 -16.05 -1.69
N ASP A 268 -17.14 -16.34 -1.11
CA ASP A 268 -17.38 -17.60 -0.37
C ASP A 268 -17.27 -18.85 -1.27
N ASP A 269 -17.51 -18.71 -2.57
CA ASP A 269 -17.41 -19.77 -3.57
C ASP A 269 -16.00 -19.96 -4.14
N GLN A 270 -15.03 -19.16 -3.67
CA GLN A 270 -13.65 -19.22 -4.14
C GLN A 270 -12.84 -20.15 -3.24
N PRO A 271 -12.36 -21.29 -3.78
CA PRO A 271 -11.73 -22.32 -2.96
C PRO A 271 -10.47 -21.79 -2.27
N ASP A 272 -9.78 -20.82 -2.87
CA ASP A 272 -8.53 -20.23 -2.39
C ASP A 272 -8.74 -18.88 -1.68
N SER A 273 -9.99 -18.55 -1.28
CA SER A 273 -10.31 -17.33 -0.52
C SER A 273 -9.55 -17.25 0.81
N TYR A 274 -8.99 -18.36 1.28
CA TYR A 274 -8.13 -18.39 2.45
C TYR A 274 -6.80 -17.62 2.26
N PHE A 275 -6.38 -17.28 1.03
CA PHE A 275 -5.25 -16.38 0.79
C PHE A 275 -5.61 -14.89 0.90
N ALA A 276 -6.88 -14.52 1.04
CA ALA A 276 -7.25 -13.15 1.34
C ALA A 276 -6.91 -12.76 2.79
N THR A 277 -6.35 -11.57 2.96
CA THR A 277 -5.93 -11.03 4.27
C THR A 277 -5.94 -9.50 4.26
N PHE A 278 -5.58 -8.88 5.37
CA PHE A 278 -5.37 -7.43 5.48
C PHE A 278 -4.10 -7.05 4.74
N GLN A 279 -4.19 -6.06 3.86
CA GLN A 279 -3.14 -5.65 2.94
C GLN A 279 -2.70 -4.22 3.23
N HIS A 280 -1.50 -3.86 2.82
CA HIS A 280 -1.15 -2.45 2.75
C HIS A 280 -1.98 -1.73 1.68
N GLY A 281 -2.20 -2.38 0.53
CA GLY A 281 -3.03 -1.94 -0.59
C GLY A 281 -2.39 -0.91 -1.52
N ASP A 282 -1.40 -0.16 -1.04
CA ASP A 282 -0.48 0.68 -1.83
C ASP A 282 0.98 0.39 -1.46
N TYR A 283 1.35 -0.90 -1.40
CA TYR A 283 2.71 -1.31 -1.03
C TYR A 283 3.68 -1.01 -2.16
N ASN A 284 4.47 0.06 -2.04
CA ASN A 284 5.46 0.46 -3.05
C ASN A 284 6.60 1.29 -2.42
N ARG A 285 7.67 1.51 -3.18
CA ARG A 285 8.88 2.22 -2.69
C ARG A 285 8.65 3.62 -2.12
N ASN A 286 7.56 4.30 -2.49
CA ASN A 286 7.18 5.62 -1.99
C ASN A 286 6.52 5.54 -0.61
N ASN A 287 6.12 4.34 -0.18
CA ASN A 287 5.52 4.04 1.11
C ASN A 287 6.39 3.13 1.98
N VAL A 288 7.63 2.85 1.54
CA VAL A 288 8.64 2.09 2.30
C VAL A 288 9.88 2.95 2.49
N LEU A 289 10.29 3.13 3.74
CA LEU A 289 11.55 3.75 4.11
C LEU A 289 12.59 2.68 4.44
N PHE A 290 13.80 2.90 3.96
CA PHE A 290 14.96 2.04 4.13
C PHE A 290 15.98 2.69 5.07
N HIS A 291 16.54 1.89 5.96
CA HIS A 291 17.75 2.19 6.71
C HIS A 291 18.89 1.34 6.13
N TYR A 292 20.11 1.86 6.24
CA TYR A 292 21.29 1.23 5.66
C TYR A 292 22.38 1.11 6.72
N GLY A 293 23.02 -0.05 6.77
CA GLY A 293 24.18 -0.29 7.61
C GLY A 293 25.43 0.41 7.08
N ASP A 294 26.53 0.27 7.83
CA ASP A 294 27.84 0.84 7.47
C ASP A 294 28.40 0.31 6.14
N ASP A 295 27.92 -0.86 5.68
CA ASP A 295 28.27 -1.49 4.39
C ASP A 295 27.40 -1.01 3.22
N GLY A 296 26.43 -0.12 3.47
CA GLY A 296 25.50 0.41 2.49
C GLY A 296 24.38 -0.54 2.07
N GLN A 297 24.27 -1.72 2.71
CA GLN A 297 23.17 -2.66 2.52
C GLN A 297 21.98 -2.29 3.40
N VAL A 298 20.78 -2.66 2.97
CA VAL A 298 19.57 -2.52 3.79
C VAL A 298 19.66 -3.43 5.02
N ASP A 299 19.55 -2.84 6.21
CA ASP A 299 19.52 -3.57 7.49
C ASP A 299 18.16 -3.45 8.21
N ALA A 300 17.32 -2.48 7.83
CA ALA A 300 15.95 -2.34 8.32
C ALA A 300 15.07 -1.57 7.32
N ILE A 301 13.76 -1.87 7.35
CA ILE A 301 12.75 -1.11 6.61
C ILE A 301 11.54 -0.80 7.48
N LYS A 302 10.82 0.27 7.12
CA LYS A 302 9.54 0.65 7.73
C LYS A 302 8.54 1.02 6.65
N THR A 303 7.31 0.55 6.77
CA THR A 303 6.19 0.92 5.90
C THR A 303 5.38 2.06 6.53
N ILE A 304 4.86 2.95 5.68
CA ILE A 304 4.01 4.08 6.04
C ILE A 304 2.81 4.15 5.10
N ASP A 305 1.82 4.96 5.46
CA ASP A 305 0.69 5.28 4.60
C ASP A 305 -0.25 4.11 4.23
N PHE A 306 -1.09 3.71 5.18
CA PHE A 306 -2.11 2.66 5.01
C PHE A 306 -3.43 3.21 4.43
N GLN A 307 -3.40 4.32 3.69
CA GLN A 307 -4.61 4.93 3.12
C GLN A 307 -5.35 3.98 2.16
N GLU A 308 -4.62 3.14 1.45
CA GLU A 308 -5.19 2.18 0.52
C GLU A 308 -5.40 0.79 1.15
N LEU A 309 -5.34 0.66 2.48
CA LEU A 309 -5.59 -0.59 3.21
C LEU A 309 -6.87 -1.26 2.71
N ARG A 310 -6.73 -2.54 2.34
CA ARG A 310 -7.80 -3.37 1.80
C ARG A 310 -7.80 -4.73 2.48
N PHE A 311 -8.94 -5.39 2.42
CA PHE A 311 -9.02 -6.83 2.64
C PHE A 311 -9.20 -7.52 1.29
N SER A 312 -8.18 -8.23 0.81
CA SER A 312 -8.18 -8.91 -0.49
C SER A 312 -7.00 -9.89 -0.64
N THR A 313 -6.82 -10.44 -1.84
CA THR A 313 -5.67 -11.29 -2.21
C THR A 313 -4.34 -10.57 -2.05
N THR A 314 -3.35 -11.24 -1.46
CA THR A 314 -1.95 -10.74 -1.33
C THR A 314 -1.28 -10.43 -2.66
N ALA A 315 -1.83 -10.91 -3.79
CA ALA A 315 -1.35 -10.55 -5.12
C ALA A 315 -1.44 -9.04 -5.41
N ILE A 316 -2.34 -8.29 -4.77
CA ILE A 316 -2.42 -6.82 -4.91
C ILE A 316 -1.11 -6.17 -4.47
N ASP A 317 -0.69 -6.38 -3.22
CA ASP A 317 0.57 -5.81 -2.71
C ASP A 317 1.76 -6.32 -3.51
N LEU A 318 1.84 -7.64 -3.74
CA LEU A 318 2.99 -8.28 -4.38
C LEU A 318 3.17 -7.87 -5.85
N SER A 319 2.14 -8.06 -6.68
CA SER A 319 2.28 -7.77 -8.11
C SER A 319 2.55 -6.29 -8.36
N PHE A 320 1.97 -5.40 -7.56
CA PHE A 320 2.18 -3.96 -7.68
C PHE A 320 3.63 -3.57 -7.45
N PHE A 321 4.18 -3.82 -6.25
CA PHE A 321 5.54 -3.39 -5.98
C PHE A 321 6.55 -4.11 -6.88
N MET A 322 6.33 -5.40 -7.20
CA MET A 322 7.26 -6.15 -8.04
C MET A 322 7.31 -5.57 -9.46
N TYR A 323 6.17 -5.26 -10.09
CA TYR A 323 6.19 -4.69 -11.43
C TYR A 323 6.72 -3.24 -11.45
N MET A 324 6.42 -2.45 -10.40
CA MET A 324 6.82 -1.05 -10.34
C MET A 324 8.29 -0.82 -10.01
N ASN A 325 8.98 -1.80 -9.41
CA ASN A 325 10.34 -1.61 -8.90
C ASN A 325 11.39 -2.53 -9.54
N THR A 326 10.98 -3.43 -10.44
CA THR A 326 11.86 -4.41 -11.08
C THR A 326 12.14 -4.04 -12.55
N PRO A 327 13.41 -3.98 -12.98
CA PRO A 327 13.74 -3.65 -14.36
C PRO A 327 13.26 -4.75 -15.32
N SER A 328 12.80 -4.35 -16.51
CA SER A 328 12.24 -5.29 -17.50
C SER A 328 13.21 -6.39 -17.93
N GLN A 329 14.53 -6.14 -17.95
CA GLN A 329 15.52 -7.13 -18.38
C GLN A 329 15.70 -8.29 -17.40
N GLU A 330 15.62 -8.01 -16.09
CA GLU A 330 15.87 -9.00 -15.02
C GLU A 330 14.57 -9.49 -14.36
N ARG A 331 13.42 -9.00 -14.85
CA ARG A 331 12.10 -9.23 -14.24
C ARG A 331 11.78 -10.70 -14.02
N GLU A 332 12.11 -11.55 -14.99
CA GLU A 332 11.84 -12.98 -14.95
C GLU A 332 12.49 -13.65 -13.73
N GLU A 333 13.80 -13.48 -13.57
CA GLU A 333 14.57 -14.06 -12.47
C GLU A 333 14.19 -13.42 -11.14
N ILE A 334 14.00 -12.10 -11.14
CA ILE A 334 13.69 -11.36 -9.92
C ILE A 334 12.31 -11.74 -9.39
N PHE A 335 11.29 -11.87 -10.24
CA PHE A 335 9.95 -12.23 -9.82
C PHE A 335 9.90 -13.62 -9.17
N ALA A 336 10.48 -14.62 -9.83
CA ALA A 336 10.48 -15.99 -9.33
C ALA A 336 11.17 -16.07 -7.94
N ASP A 337 12.33 -15.44 -7.79
CA ASP A 337 13.03 -15.40 -6.50
C ASP A 337 12.26 -14.64 -5.42
N LEU A 338 11.68 -13.48 -5.74
CA LEU A 338 10.91 -12.69 -4.78
C LEU A 338 9.64 -13.41 -4.32
N LEU A 339 8.93 -14.13 -5.20
CA LEU A 339 7.79 -14.95 -4.82
C LEU A 339 8.21 -16.08 -3.88
N GLY A 340 9.34 -16.75 -4.16
CA GLY A 340 9.91 -17.77 -3.28
C GLY A 340 10.28 -17.22 -1.90
N LYS A 341 10.97 -16.07 -1.85
CA LYS A 341 11.35 -15.41 -0.59
C LYS A 341 10.16 -14.89 0.20
N TYR A 342 9.19 -14.26 -0.48
CA TYR A 342 7.94 -13.86 0.14
C TYR A 342 7.24 -15.05 0.80
N HIS A 343 7.03 -16.13 0.05
CA HIS A 343 6.34 -17.31 0.53
C HIS A 343 7.08 -17.92 1.73
N LYS A 344 8.42 -18.02 1.64
CA LYS A 344 9.26 -18.47 2.74
C LYS A 344 9.04 -17.64 4.01
N HIS A 345 9.15 -16.31 3.94
CA HIS A 345 8.96 -15.46 5.12
C HIS A 345 7.53 -15.51 5.67
N MET A 346 6.54 -15.63 4.78
CA MET A 346 5.13 -15.77 5.15
C MET A 346 4.90 -17.10 5.88
N ILE A 347 5.35 -18.23 5.30
CA ILE A 347 5.09 -19.56 5.86
C ILE A 347 5.88 -19.79 7.16
N GLU A 348 7.12 -19.30 7.26
CA GLU A 348 7.93 -19.38 8.49
C GLU A 348 7.27 -18.64 9.65
N MET A 349 6.72 -17.44 9.40
CA MET A 349 5.98 -16.69 10.42
C MET A 349 4.68 -17.40 10.81
N LEU A 350 3.92 -17.91 9.83
CA LEU A 350 2.67 -18.63 10.10
C LEU A 350 2.93 -19.90 10.92
N GLU A 351 3.90 -20.72 10.50
CA GLU A 351 4.33 -21.93 11.20
C GLU A 351 4.76 -21.63 12.63
N LEU A 352 5.60 -20.61 12.83
CA LEU A 352 6.08 -20.20 14.14
C LEU A 352 4.92 -19.85 15.08
N VAL A 353 3.95 -19.06 14.61
CA VAL A 353 2.79 -18.67 15.43
C VAL A 353 1.91 -19.86 15.73
N LEU A 354 1.61 -20.72 14.76
CA LEU A 354 0.77 -21.91 14.96
C LEU A 354 1.40 -22.90 15.97
N HIS A 355 2.70 -23.19 15.86
CA HIS A 355 3.38 -24.11 16.78
C HIS A 355 3.54 -23.57 18.20
N ARG A 356 3.40 -22.27 18.43
CA ARG A 356 3.38 -21.69 19.77
C ARG A 356 2.01 -21.79 20.46
N ASN A 357 0.96 -22.16 19.72
CA ASN A 357 -0.41 -22.28 20.22
C ASN A 357 -0.87 -23.75 20.31
N ARG A 358 0.03 -24.67 20.70
CA ARG A 358 -0.23 -26.13 20.78
C ARG A 358 -1.33 -26.52 21.76
N ASP A 359 -1.62 -25.69 22.76
CA ASP A 359 -2.73 -25.94 23.69
C ASP A 359 -4.10 -25.93 22.97
N GLY A 360 -4.18 -25.31 21.78
CA GLY A 360 -5.36 -25.27 20.93
C GLY A 360 -5.23 -26.00 19.59
N LEU A 361 -4.04 -26.48 19.21
CA LEU A 361 -3.76 -27.13 17.92
C LEU A 361 -2.81 -28.32 18.08
N SER A 362 -3.22 -29.50 17.60
CA SER A 362 -2.30 -30.64 17.48
C SER A 362 -1.29 -30.43 16.36
N ASP A 363 -0.13 -31.10 16.43
CA ASP A 363 0.90 -31.03 15.37
C ASP A 363 0.32 -31.44 14.00
N GLU A 364 -0.50 -32.50 13.96
CA GLU A 364 -1.23 -32.94 12.76
C GLU A 364 -2.15 -31.84 12.19
N ARG A 365 -2.80 -31.05 13.06
CA ARG A 365 -3.66 -29.95 12.61
C ARG A 365 -2.84 -28.79 12.07
N VAL A 366 -1.69 -28.49 12.66
CA VAL A 366 -0.76 -27.48 12.14
C VAL A 366 -0.26 -27.87 10.76
N GLU A 367 0.16 -29.12 10.57
CA GLU A 367 0.60 -29.62 9.26
C GLU A 367 -0.49 -29.51 8.19
N GLN A 368 -1.73 -29.88 8.52
CA GLN A 368 -2.88 -29.72 7.62
C GLN A 368 -3.13 -28.27 7.24
N LEU A 369 -3.05 -27.35 8.20
CA LEU A 369 -3.21 -25.91 7.94
C LEU A 369 -2.09 -25.40 7.04
N LEU A 370 -0.83 -25.73 7.32
CA LEU A 370 0.31 -25.28 6.52
C LEU A 370 0.29 -25.85 5.10
N ALA A 371 -0.26 -27.05 4.89
CA ALA A 371 -0.42 -27.63 3.56
C ALA A 371 -1.35 -26.80 2.65
N ASP A 372 -2.36 -26.13 3.22
CA ASP A 372 -3.21 -25.20 2.47
C ASP A 372 -2.41 -23.99 1.95
N TYR A 373 -1.37 -23.57 2.68
CA TYR A 373 -0.48 -22.47 2.32
C TYR A 373 0.81 -22.93 1.60
N SER A 374 0.81 -24.10 0.96
CA SER A 374 1.94 -24.55 0.15
C SER A 374 2.30 -23.56 -0.98
N PHE A 375 3.57 -23.58 -1.41
CA PHE A 375 4.04 -22.67 -2.47
C PHE A 375 3.23 -22.82 -3.75
N ASP A 376 2.93 -24.06 -4.18
CA ASP A 376 2.16 -24.31 -5.41
C ASP A 376 0.75 -23.71 -5.36
N ARG A 377 0.07 -23.81 -4.22
CA ARG A 377 -1.26 -23.21 -4.02
C ARG A 377 -1.19 -21.69 -3.97
N PHE A 378 -0.19 -21.15 -3.27
CA PHE A 378 0.07 -19.72 -3.25
C PHE A 378 0.34 -19.19 -4.66
N GLU A 379 1.21 -19.84 -5.43
CA GLU A 379 1.59 -19.41 -6.77
C GLU A 379 0.40 -19.48 -7.74
N ALA A 380 -0.42 -20.53 -7.66
CA ALA A 380 -1.66 -20.65 -8.43
C ALA A 380 -2.66 -19.52 -8.08
N HIS A 381 -2.83 -19.23 -6.80
CA HIS A 381 -3.67 -18.11 -6.35
C HIS A 381 -3.09 -16.76 -6.82
N PHE A 382 -1.78 -16.56 -6.69
CA PHE A 382 -1.11 -15.34 -7.15
C PHE A 382 -1.32 -15.13 -8.65
N LYS A 383 -1.12 -16.18 -9.47
CA LYS A 383 -1.31 -16.14 -10.92
C LYS A 383 -2.69 -15.61 -11.31
N ARG A 384 -3.75 -16.05 -10.65
CA ARG A 384 -5.15 -15.63 -10.88
C ARG A 384 -5.37 -14.12 -10.74
N TYR A 385 -4.61 -13.46 -9.87
CA TYR A 385 -4.85 -12.06 -9.50
C TYR A 385 -3.68 -11.10 -9.80
N ALA A 386 -2.53 -11.61 -10.22
CA ALA A 386 -1.30 -10.84 -10.45
C ALA A 386 -1.39 -9.81 -11.59
N PHE A 387 -2.42 -9.88 -12.45
CA PHE A 387 -2.64 -8.82 -13.45
C PHE A 387 -2.98 -7.46 -12.82
N TYR A 388 -3.33 -7.41 -11.53
CA TYR A 388 -3.45 -6.17 -10.79
C TYR A 388 -2.23 -5.26 -10.99
N GLY A 389 -1.01 -5.78 -10.78
CA GLY A 389 0.20 -4.99 -10.94
C GLY A 389 0.41 -4.48 -12.38
N VAL A 390 -0.05 -5.22 -13.40
CA VAL A 390 -0.01 -4.77 -14.80
C VAL A 390 -0.93 -3.57 -14.99
N MET A 391 -2.15 -3.61 -14.46
CA MET A 391 -3.08 -2.48 -14.50
C MET A 391 -2.45 -1.26 -13.84
N VAL A 392 -1.84 -1.42 -12.66
CA VAL A 392 -1.20 -0.32 -11.96
C VAL A 392 -0.02 0.26 -12.76
N CYS A 393 0.80 -0.59 -13.40
CA CYS A 393 1.85 -0.15 -14.33
C CYS A 393 1.31 0.60 -15.53
N MET A 394 0.19 0.14 -16.12
CA MET A 394 -0.45 0.84 -17.23
C MET A 394 -0.75 2.29 -16.84
N HIS A 395 -1.12 2.57 -15.59
CA HIS A 395 -1.37 3.93 -15.12
C HIS A 395 -0.09 4.70 -14.73
N PHE A 396 0.78 4.14 -13.89
CA PHE A 396 1.88 4.89 -13.25
C PHE A 396 3.21 4.89 -14.01
N MET A 397 3.48 3.93 -14.90
CA MET A 397 4.74 3.91 -15.67
C MET A 397 5.00 5.24 -16.44
N PRO A 398 4.00 5.86 -17.09
CA PRO A 398 4.13 7.18 -17.71
C PRO A 398 4.56 8.29 -16.75
N TRP A 399 4.07 8.28 -15.51
CA TRP A 399 4.44 9.26 -14.49
C TRP A 399 5.86 9.04 -13.98
N ILE A 400 6.32 7.80 -13.96
CA ILE A 400 7.69 7.47 -13.55
C ILE A 400 8.70 7.94 -14.59
N LEU A 401 8.37 7.77 -15.87
CA LEU A 401 9.25 8.09 -16.99
C LEU A 401 9.02 9.50 -17.57
N GLY A 402 7.96 10.18 -17.16
CA GLY A 402 7.66 11.55 -17.53
C GLY A 402 8.60 12.57 -16.90
N SER A 403 8.66 13.76 -17.50
CA SER A 403 9.47 14.85 -16.94
C SER A 403 8.87 15.37 -15.63
N GLU A 404 9.70 15.98 -14.78
CA GLU A 404 9.21 16.60 -13.54
C GLU A 404 8.18 17.70 -13.81
N ALA A 405 8.35 18.45 -14.91
CA ALA A 405 7.42 19.49 -15.32
C ALA A 405 6.05 18.91 -15.71
N ASP A 406 6.04 17.82 -16.50
CA ASP A 406 4.79 17.16 -16.90
C ASP A 406 4.09 16.55 -15.68
N CYS A 407 4.84 15.93 -14.77
CA CYS A 407 4.28 15.37 -13.54
C CYS A 407 3.65 16.46 -12.65
N ALA A 408 4.31 17.60 -12.51
CA ALA A 408 3.81 18.72 -11.72
C ALA A 408 2.56 19.34 -12.34
N GLU A 409 2.55 19.52 -13.66
CA GLU A 409 1.38 20.07 -14.36
C GLU A 409 0.21 19.08 -14.35
N LEU A 410 0.48 17.79 -14.54
CA LEU A 410 -0.56 16.77 -14.49
C LEU A 410 -1.17 16.64 -13.08
N SER A 411 -0.34 16.72 -12.04
CA SER A 411 -0.79 16.82 -10.65
C SER A 411 -1.72 18.02 -10.44
N ARG A 412 -1.32 19.20 -10.91
CA ARG A 412 -2.13 20.42 -10.83
C ARG A 412 -3.46 20.28 -11.59
N LEU A 413 -3.45 19.69 -12.77
CA LEU A 413 -4.65 19.44 -13.59
C LEU A 413 -5.57 18.42 -12.94
N PHE A 414 -5.03 17.37 -12.33
CA PHE A 414 -5.82 16.39 -11.58
C PHE A 414 -6.53 17.04 -10.39
N ASP A 415 -5.87 17.96 -9.68
CA ASP A 415 -6.47 18.69 -8.56
C ASP A 415 -7.52 19.73 -8.98
N THR A 416 -7.36 20.35 -10.15
CA THR A 416 -8.16 21.53 -10.55
C THR A 416 -9.18 21.28 -11.66
N ASP A 417 -8.93 20.33 -12.56
CA ASP A 417 -9.74 20.06 -13.75
C ASP A 417 -9.48 18.63 -14.29
N MET A 418 -9.69 17.60 -13.45
CA MET A 418 -9.38 16.21 -13.81
C MET A 418 -10.13 15.69 -15.05
N HIS A 419 -11.28 16.30 -15.36
CA HIS A 419 -12.13 15.94 -16.50
C HIS A 419 -11.89 16.82 -17.74
N GLY A 420 -10.97 17.78 -17.65
CA GLY A 420 -10.65 18.70 -18.73
C GLY A 420 -9.82 18.06 -19.83
N GLN A 421 -9.94 18.61 -21.04
CA GLN A 421 -9.19 18.15 -22.22
C GLN A 421 -7.67 18.22 -22.01
N ALA A 422 -7.18 19.23 -21.27
CA ALA A 422 -5.76 19.39 -20.98
C ALA A 422 -5.22 18.24 -20.11
N CYS A 423 -5.98 17.85 -19.06
CA CYS A 423 -5.64 16.71 -18.20
C CYS A 423 -5.58 15.41 -19.02
N TYR A 424 -6.60 15.19 -19.86
CA TYR A 424 -6.67 14.02 -20.73
C TYR A 424 -5.50 13.95 -21.72
N GLN A 425 -5.22 15.05 -22.43
CA GLN A 425 -4.16 15.10 -23.44
C GLN A 425 -2.77 14.89 -22.82
N LEU A 426 -2.46 15.59 -21.73
CA LEU A 426 -1.19 15.41 -21.04
C LEU A 426 -1.04 13.98 -20.50
N SER A 427 -2.12 13.39 -19.99
CA SER A 427 -2.12 11.99 -19.54
C SER A 427 -1.86 10.98 -20.67
N LEU A 428 -2.28 11.27 -21.91
CA LEU A 428 -1.96 10.44 -23.07
C LEU A 428 -0.48 10.56 -23.49
N GLU A 429 0.08 11.76 -23.40
CA GLU A 429 1.41 12.09 -23.94
C GLU A 429 2.57 11.84 -22.97
N ILE A 430 2.33 11.95 -21.66
CA ILE A 430 3.36 11.85 -20.62
C ILE A 430 4.15 10.54 -20.73
N GLY A 431 5.48 10.63 -20.68
CA GLY A 431 6.39 9.49 -20.83
C GLY A 431 6.53 8.93 -22.26
N GLY A 432 5.65 9.32 -23.18
CA GLY A 432 5.69 8.93 -24.60
C GLY A 432 5.72 7.42 -24.85
N ASP A 433 6.20 7.05 -26.04
CA ASP A 433 6.27 5.64 -26.46
C ASP A 433 7.22 4.81 -25.60
N VAL A 434 8.22 5.43 -24.97
CA VAL A 434 9.13 4.73 -24.02
C VAL A 434 8.33 4.12 -22.86
N ALA A 435 7.36 4.87 -22.31
CA ALA A 435 6.49 4.34 -21.26
C ALA A 435 5.59 3.21 -21.78
N ASN A 436 5.04 3.35 -22.98
CA ASN A 436 4.16 2.35 -23.57
C ASN A 436 4.90 1.05 -23.95
N GLU A 437 6.16 1.14 -24.35
CA GLU A 437 7.04 -0.02 -24.55
C GLU A 437 7.30 -0.77 -23.23
N GLU A 438 7.54 -0.08 -22.13
CA GLU A 438 7.71 -0.71 -20.81
C GLU A 438 6.40 -1.34 -20.30
N ILE A 439 5.26 -0.71 -20.56
CA ILE A 439 3.94 -1.30 -20.28
C ILE A 439 3.73 -2.56 -21.13
N PHE A 440 4.07 -2.54 -22.42
CA PHE A 440 3.96 -3.72 -23.28
C PHE A 440 4.86 -4.87 -22.81
N LYS A 441 6.09 -4.60 -22.39
CA LYS A 441 6.99 -5.60 -21.77
C LYS A 441 6.37 -6.22 -20.51
N THR A 442 5.65 -5.41 -19.73
CA THR A 442 4.92 -5.85 -18.54
C THR A 442 3.74 -6.76 -18.90
N VAL A 443 2.93 -6.41 -19.91
CA VAL A 443 1.85 -7.26 -20.43
C VAL A 443 2.39 -8.58 -20.99
N ARG A 444 3.48 -8.52 -21.77
CA ARG A 444 4.15 -9.71 -22.32
C ARG A 444 4.65 -10.65 -21.21
N HIS A 445 5.23 -10.09 -20.15
CA HIS A 445 5.64 -10.89 -18.98
C HIS A 445 4.43 -11.54 -18.31
N ALA A 446 3.36 -10.79 -18.06
CA ALA A 446 2.13 -11.32 -17.48
C ALA A 446 1.50 -12.45 -18.29
N TYR A 447 1.51 -12.33 -19.63
CA TYR A 447 1.06 -13.39 -20.52
C TYR A 447 1.91 -14.67 -20.39
N LYS A 448 3.24 -14.55 -20.41
CA LYS A 448 4.16 -15.71 -20.30
C LYS A 448 3.97 -16.50 -19.01
N HIS A 449 3.56 -15.84 -17.94
CA HIS A 449 3.35 -16.44 -16.62
C HIS A 449 1.91 -16.86 -16.32
N GLY A 450 1.00 -16.75 -17.30
CA GLY A 450 -0.41 -17.11 -17.14
C GLY A 450 -1.23 -16.15 -16.29
N TYR A 451 -0.71 -14.94 -16.01
CA TYR A 451 -1.43 -13.94 -15.19
C TYR A 451 -2.63 -13.33 -15.93
N MET A 452 -2.78 -13.64 -17.22
CA MET A 452 -3.90 -13.20 -18.06
C MET A 452 -4.96 -14.28 -18.28
N ASP A 453 -4.74 -15.50 -17.77
CA ASP A 453 -5.56 -16.67 -18.13
C ASP A 453 -6.98 -16.58 -17.58
N GLU A 454 -7.14 -15.91 -16.43
CA GLU A 454 -8.44 -15.74 -15.78
C GLU A 454 -9.09 -14.39 -16.08
N ILE A 455 -8.50 -13.55 -16.94
CA ILE A 455 -9.03 -12.21 -17.27
C ILE A 455 -10.35 -12.31 -18.01
#